data_AF-A0A7V5BFM8-F1
#
_entry.id   AF-A0A7V5BFM8-F1
#
_cell.length_a   1.000
_cell.length_b   1.000
_cell.length_c   1.000
_cell.angle_alpha   90.00
_cell.angle_beta   90.00
_cell.angle_gamma   90.00
#
_symmetry.space_group_name_H-M   'P 1'
#
loop_
_entity.id
_entity.type
_entity.pdbx_description
1 polymer ?
#
loop_
_entity_poly.entity_id
_entity_poly.type
_entity_poly.pdbx_seq_one_letter_code
_entity_poly.pdbx_strand_id
1 'polypeptide(L)'
;MSFLHSKGFKYLKNLIIGVGAAVVLIGALFKIMHHPLGNVLLPIGMGTEAFIFFFLGVIGPEKDYYWEKLYPGLDKYNADVAPLAAGGGGGQALNAPAVEEKLGGMLSELQIMSKSMSSLKALQDADFTGTADQIKTMGNFYSKLNEAMASLADSAEDAKQYKEQMKSLNHNLGSLNSVYGNMLNAMNP
;
A
#
# COMPACT_ATOMS: atom_id res chain seq x y z
N MET A 1 -2.93 32.09 5.60
CA MET A 1 -1.73 31.26 5.81
C MET A 1 -2.06 30.22 6.88
N SER A 2 -2.44 29.02 6.45
CA SER A 2 -2.97 27.98 7.35
C SER A 2 -1.85 27.46 8.25
N PHE A 3 -1.91 27.76 9.55
CA PHE A 3 -0.96 27.32 10.59
C PHE A 3 -0.76 25.79 10.64
N LEU A 4 -1.67 25.04 10.01
CA LEU A 4 -1.64 23.57 9.89
C LEU A 4 -0.56 23.04 8.92
N HIS A 5 0.06 23.88 8.08
CA HIS A 5 1.06 23.43 7.09
C HIS A 5 2.51 23.74 7.50
N SER A 6 2.75 24.29 8.69
CA SER A 6 4.11 24.64 9.14
C SER A 6 4.93 23.37 9.41
N LYS A 7 6.20 23.35 8.98
CA LYS A 7 7.15 22.26 9.29
C LYS A 7 7.22 21.98 10.80
N GLY A 8 7.07 23.03 11.63
CA GLY A 8 7.01 22.90 13.08
C GLY A 8 5.77 22.17 13.57
N PHE A 9 4.61 22.38 12.94
CA PHE A 9 3.37 21.69 13.28
C PHE A 9 3.44 20.20 12.93
N LYS A 10 4.06 19.86 11.79
CA LYS A 10 4.31 18.45 11.41
C LYS A 10 5.24 17.74 12.39
N TYR A 11 6.33 18.38 12.77
CA TYR A 11 7.26 17.84 13.77
C TYR A 11 6.58 17.67 15.13
N LEU A 12 5.83 18.68 15.58
CA LEU A 12 5.10 18.64 16.85
C LEU A 12 4.03 17.53 16.87
N LYS A 13 3.28 17.36 15.78
CA LYS A 13 2.31 16.27 15.61
C LYS A 13 2.99 14.90 15.75
N ASN A 14 4.08 14.66 15.02
CA ASN A 14 4.80 13.39 15.07
C ASN A 14 5.42 13.15 16.47
N LEU A 15 5.88 14.20 17.14
CA LEU A 15 6.41 14.11 18.49
C LEU A 15 5.33 13.73 19.50
N ILE A 16 4.15 14.33 19.44
CA ILE A 16 3.02 14.00 20.33
C ILE A 16 2.56 12.55 20.13
N ILE A 17 2.48 12.09 18.87
CA ILE A 17 2.15 10.69 18.56
C ILE A 17 3.23 9.75 19.12
N GLY A 18 4.50 10.06 18.91
CA GLY A 18 5.60 9.23 19.41
C GLY A 18 5.64 9.14 20.94
N VAL A 19 5.38 10.26 21.63
CA VAL A 19 5.31 10.30 23.10
C VAL A 19 4.11 9.52 23.62
N GLY A 20 2.93 9.67 23.00
CA GLY A 20 1.75 8.86 23.33
C GLY A 20 2.01 7.36 23.24
N ALA A 21 2.59 6.93 22.12
CA ALA A 21 2.87 5.53 21.86
C ALA A 21 3.87 4.96 22.88
N ALA A 22 4.89 5.73 23.25
CA ALA A 22 5.86 5.33 24.26
C ALA A 22 5.21 5.07 25.63
N VAL A 23 4.28 5.94 26.07
CA VAL A 23 3.57 5.78 27.34
C VAL A 23 2.73 4.49 27.35
N VAL A 24 2.08 4.16 26.24
CA VAL A 24 1.27 2.93 26.12
C VAL A 24 2.14 1.68 26.15
N LEU A 25 3.26 1.69 25.41
CA LEU A 25 4.19 0.58 25.39
C LEU A 25 4.79 0.32 26.78
N ILE A 26 5.11 1.37 27.54
CA ILE A 26 5.57 1.24 28.93
C ILE A 26 4.46 0.69 29.83
N GLY A 27 3.21 1.17 29.68
CA GLY A 27 2.06 0.63 30.39
C GLY A 27 1.81 -0.86 30.13
N ALA A 28 1.89 -1.27 28.86
CA ALA A 28 1.76 -2.65 28.44
C ALA A 28 2.91 -3.52 28.96
N LEU A 29 4.14 -3.02 28.91
CA LEU A 29 5.32 -3.70 29.45
C LEU A 29 5.15 -4.01 30.94
N PHE A 30 4.75 -3.01 31.74
CA PHE A 30 4.53 -3.22 33.19
C PHE A 30 3.37 -4.17 33.49
N LYS A 31 2.33 -4.19 32.64
CA LYS A 31 1.24 -5.17 32.77
C LYS A 31 1.73 -6.59 32.52
N ILE A 32 2.56 -6.82 31.49
CA ILE A 32 3.16 -8.12 31.17
C ILE A 32 4.13 -8.58 32.28
N MET A 33 4.90 -7.65 32.83
CA MET A 33 5.79 -7.91 33.97
C MET A 33 5.05 -8.12 35.30
N HIS A 34 3.70 -8.10 35.31
CA HIS A 34 2.86 -8.20 36.51
C HIS A 34 3.20 -7.18 37.61
N HIS A 35 3.81 -6.04 37.22
CA HIS A 35 4.16 -4.99 38.16
C HIS A 35 2.86 -4.29 38.62
N PRO A 36 2.70 -3.95 39.92
CA PRO A 36 1.47 -3.34 40.44
C PRO A 36 1.09 -2.03 39.74
N LEU A 37 2.07 -1.28 39.24
CA LEU A 37 1.86 -0.06 38.45
C LEU A 37 1.23 -0.30 37.07
N GLY A 38 1.33 -1.51 36.51
CA GLY A 38 0.78 -1.83 35.18
C GLY A 38 -0.74 -1.74 35.12
N ASN A 39 -1.43 -1.96 36.26
CA ASN A 39 -2.89 -1.82 36.34
C ASN A 39 -3.37 -0.37 36.26
N VAL A 40 -2.50 0.59 36.60
CA VAL A 40 -2.82 2.03 36.56
C VAL A 40 -2.26 2.67 35.30
N LEU A 41 -1.02 2.33 34.93
CA LEU A 41 -0.32 2.94 33.82
C LEU A 41 -0.89 2.53 32.46
N LEU A 42 -1.36 1.29 32.30
CA LEU A 42 -1.93 0.82 31.04
C LEU A 42 -3.25 1.54 30.68
N PRO A 43 -4.24 1.67 31.59
CA PRO A 43 -5.42 2.49 31.32
C PRO A 43 -5.10 3.95 30.98
N ILE A 44 -4.11 4.54 31.65
CA ILE A 44 -3.67 5.92 31.36
C ILE A 44 -3.06 6.02 29.95
N GLY A 45 -2.19 5.07 29.58
CA GLY A 45 -1.62 5.01 28.23
C GLY A 45 -2.69 4.84 27.16
N MET A 46 -3.60 3.88 27.32
CA MET A 46 -4.70 3.66 26.39
C MET A 46 -5.64 4.87 26.29
N GLY A 47 -5.91 5.56 27.40
CA GLY A 47 -6.68 6.81 27.39
C GLY A 47 -5.96 7.96 26.66
N THR A 48 -4.64 8.04 26.79
CA THR A 48 -3.81 9.02 26.07
C THR A 48 -3.87 8.77 24.55
N GLU A 49 -3.77 7.53 24.10
CA GLU A 49 -3.91 7.18 22.67
C GLU A 49 -5.31 7.46 22.13
N ALA A 50 -6.36 7.12 22.88
CA ALA A 50 -7.73 7.42 22.49
C ALA A 50 -7.95 8.92 22.24
N PHE A 51 -7.35 9.77 23.07
CA PHE A 51 -7.39 11.22 22.90
C PHE A 51 -6.60 11.70 21.67
N ILE A 52 -5.40 11.16 21.44
CA ILE A 52 -4.57 11.50 20.28
C ILE A 52 -5.29 11.11 18.98
N PHE A 53 -5.85 9.91 18.89
CA PHE A 53 -6.60 9.47 17.71
C PHE A 53 -7.85 10.28 17.46
N PHE A 54 -8.58 10.66 18.52
CA PHE A 54 -9.71 11.56 18.39
C PHE A 54 -9.28 12.92 17.81
N PHE A 55 -8.20 13.50 18.33
CA PHE A 55 -7.68 14.78 17.86
C PHE A 55 -7.19 14.72 16.40
N LEU A 56 -6.53 13.62 16.01
CA LEU A 56 -6.11 13.39 14.61
C LEU A 56 -7.30 13.19 13.66
N GLY A 57 -8.35 12.49 14.11
CA GLY A 57 -9.59 12.35 13.35
C GLY A 57 -10.27 13.68 13.05
N VAL A 58 -10.18 14.63 13.98
CA VAL A 58 -10.71 16.00 13.81
C VAL A 58 -9.85 16.84 12.86
N ILE A 59 -8.53 16.66 12.85
CA ILE A 59 -7.60 17.47 12.03
C ILE A 59 -7.56 17.02 10.56
N GLY A 60 -8.02 15.81 10.24
CA GLY A 60 -8.10 15.30 8.88
C GLY A 60 -6.73 14.93 8.28
N PRO A 61 -6.66 13.94 7.38
CA PRO A 61 -5.40 13.50 6.79
C PRO A 61 -4.84 14.57 5.87
N GLU A 62 -3.58 14.95 6.10
CA GLU A 62 -2.87 15.87 5.20
C GLU A 62 -2.60 15.17 3.85
N LYS A 63 -2.73 15.94 2.76
CA LYS A 63 -2.37 15.47 1.43
C LYS A 63 -0.84 15.47 1.32
N ASP A 64 -0.25 14.28 1.23
CA ASP A 64 1.18 14.12 0.95
C ASP A 64 1.43 14.42 -0.54
N TYR A 65 1.82 15.65 -0.83
CA TYR A 65 2.18 16.04 -2.19
C TYR A 65 3.64 15.66 -2.48
N TYR A 66 3.83 14.55 -3.19
CA TYR A 66 5.13 14.10 -3.69
C TYR A 66 5.59 14.89 -4.93
N TRP A 67 5.71 16.21 -4.81
CA TRP A 67 6.21 17.07 -5.90
C TRP A 67 7.63 16.70 -6.35
N GLU A 68 8.39 16.04 -5.49
CA GLU A 68 9.75 15.53 -5.73
C GLU A 68 9.80 14.50 -6.87
N LYS A 69 8.70 13.75 -7.09
CA LYS A 69 8.59 12.81 -8.22
C LYS A 69 8.33 13.50 -9.56
N LEU A 70 7.72 14.68 -9.54
CA LEU A 70 7.43 15.47 -10.76
C LEU A 70 8.56 16.46 -11.10
N TYR A 71 9.26 16.99 -10.10
CA TYR A 71 10.32 17.98 -10.26
C TYR A 71 11.54 17.60 -9.41
N PRO A 72 12.43 16.73 -9.92
CA PRO A 72 13.65 16.36 -9.22
C PRO A 72 14.54 17.60 -9.01
N GLY A 73 14.87 17.91 -7.75
CA GLY A 73 15.75 19.02 -7.39
C GLY A 73 15.12 20.15 -6.54
N LEU A 74 13.81 20.12 -6.28
CA LEU A 74 13.14 21.06 -5.35
C LEU A 74 13.63 20.94 -3.89
N ASP A 75 14.15 19.77 -3.54
CA ASP A 75 14.59 19.41 -2.20
C ASP A 75 15.95 20.06 -1.86
N LYS A 76 16.66 20.56 -2.88
CA LYS A 76 17.96 21.21 -2.74
C LYS A 76 17.78 22.71 -2.49
N TYR A 77 17.53 23.08 -1.22
CA TYR A 77 17.44 24.48 -0.78
C TYR A 77 18.71 25.32 -1.03
N ASN A 78 19.84 24.67 -1.38
CA ASN A 78 21.15 25.31 -1.57
C ASN A 78 21.75 25.08 -2.97
N ALA A 79 20.90 24.81 -3.98
CA ALA A 79 21.36 24.88 -5.35
C ALA A 79 21.54 26.35 -5.71
N ASP A 80 22.79 26.74 -6.00
CA ASP A 80 23.17 28.06 -6.51
C ASP A 80 22.50 28.25 -7.88
N VAL A 81 21.26 28.73 -7.86
CA VAL A 81 20.49 29.03 -9.07
C VAL A 81 21.09 30.29 -9.66
N ALA A 82 22.06 30.13 -10.55
CA ALA A 82 22.52 31.20 -11.41
C ALA A 82 21.29 31.80 -12.12
N PRO A 83 20.88 33.04 -11.81
CA PRO A 83 19.66 33.60 -12.39
C PRO A 83 19.92 33.88 -13.86
N LEU A 84 19.35 33.05 -14.75
CA LEU A 84 19.38 33.31 -16.20
C LEU A 84 18.50 34.50 -16.64
N ALA A 85 17.92 35.24 -15.69
CA ALA A 85 17.05 36.37 -15.98
C ALA A 85 17.16 37.48 -14.92
N ALA A 86 18.38 37.92 -14.60
CA ALA A 86 18.58 39.26 -14.04
C ALA A 86 18.82 40.23 -15.20
N GLY A 87 17.74 40.65 -15.86
CA GLY A 87 17.78 41.75 -16.80
C GLY A 87 18.02 43.06 -16.06
N GLY A 88 19.05 43.80 -16.46
CA GLY A 88 19.17 45.23 -16.17
C GLY A 88 20.56 45.70 -15.76
N GLY A 89 21.35 46.14 -16.75
CA GLY A 89 22.44 47.09 -16.52
C GLY A 89 23.77 46.70 -17.15
N GLY A 90 23.99 47.11 -18.39
CA GLY A 90 25.31 47.08 -19.02
C GLY A 90 25.22 46.71 -20.49
N GLY A 91 25.30 47.72 -21.36
CA GLY A 91 25.24 47.55 -22.80
C GLY A 91 26.29 46.54 -23.29
N GLN A 92 25.82 45.44 -23.88
CA GLN A 92 26.62 44.62 -24.76
C GLN A 92 25.80 44.45 -26.03
N ALA A 93 26.27 45.13 -27.09
CA ALA A 93 25.66 45.06 -28.40
C ALA A 93 25.40 43.59 -28.76
N LEU A 94 24.15 43.29 -29.10
CA LEU A 94 23.72 41.98 -29.55
C LEU A 94 24.52 41.67 -30.83
N ASN A 95 25.51 40.79 -30.71
CA ASN A 95 26.25 40.29 -31.85
C ASN A 95 25.32 39.35 -32.64
N ALA A 96 24.56 39.93 -33.58
CA ALA A 96 23.70 39.22 -34.54
C ALA A 96 24.32 37.93 -35.11
N PRO A 97 25.61 37.86 -35.50
CA PRO A 97 26.20 36.61 -35.99
C PRO A 97 26.30 35.51 -34.92
N ALA A 98 26.51 35.84 -33.64
CA ALA A 98 26.59 34.84 -32.56
C ALA A 98 25.21 34.31 -32.16
N VAL A 99 24.16 35.14 -32.32
CA VAL A 99 22.77 34.71 -32.12
C VAL A 99 22.33 33.78 -33.25
N GLU A 100 22.75 34.05 -34.49
CA GLU A 100 22.45 33.23 -35.66
C GLU A 100 23.17 31.87 -35.63
N GLU A 101 24.43 31.83 -35.19
CA GLU A 101 25.17 30.58 -34.96
C GLU A 101 24.51 29.72 -33.86
N LYS A 102 24.10 30.35 -32.75
CA LYS A 102 23.38 29.64 -31.67
C LYS A 102 21.98 29.19 -32.07
N LEU A 103 21.27 29.97 -32.91
CA LEU A 103 19.98 29.56 -33.46
C LEU A 103 20.14 28.40 -34.46
N GLY A 104 21.19 28.41 -35.29
CA GLY A 104 21.50 27.32 -36.21
C GLY A 104 21.82 26.01 -35.49
N GLY A 105 22.60 26.08 -34.40
CA GLY A 105 22.84 24.94 -33.51
C GLY A 105 21.57 24.42 -32.86
N MET A 106 20.72 25.31 -32.34
CA MET A 106 19.45 24.94 -31.70
C MET A 106 18.44 24.34 -32.70
N LEU A 107 18.40 24.83 -33.94
CA LEU A 107 17.55 24.27 -35.00
C LEU A 107 18.01 22.86 -35.41
N SER A 108 19.31 22.63 -35.49
CA SER A 108 19.89 21.30 -35.71
C SER A 108 19.53 20.35 -34.57
N GLU A 109 19.67 20.81 -33.32
CA GLU A 109 19.29 20.07 -32.10
C GLU A 109 17.79 19.73 -32.10
N LEU A 110 16.92 20.67 -32.47
CA LEU A 110 15.47 20.46 -32.59
C LEU A 110 15.11 19.50 -33.73
N GLN A 111 15.87 19.49 -34.82
CA GLN A 111 15.68 18.55 -35.92
C GLN A 111 16.12 17.13 -35.56
N ILE A 112 17.17 17.00 -34.73
CA ILE A 112 17.56 15.72 -34.13
C ILE A 112 16.50 15.27 -33.12
N MET A 113 15.99 16.19 -32.29
CA MET A 113 14.93 15.91 -31.31
C MET A 113 13.61 15.51 -32.00
N SER A 114 13.25 16.12 -33.14
CA SER A 114 12.06 15.75 -33.90
C SER A 114 12.18 14.37 -34.54
N LYS A 115 13.37 14.00 -35.03
CA LYS A 115 13.68 12.63 -35.45
C LYS A 115 13.58 11.63 -34.29
N SER A 116 14.09 11.99 -33.12
CA SER A 116 13.97 11.17 -31.90
C SER A 116 12.51 11.01 -31.45
N MET A 117 11.69 12.06 -31.54
CA MET A 117 10.24 12.00 -31.31
C MET A 117 9.52 11.12 -32.35
N SER A 118 9.97 11.16 -33.61
CA SER A 118 9.45 10.27 -34.66
C SER A 118 9.81 8.79 -34.40
N SER A 119 10.98 8.50 -33.85
CA SER A 119 11.34 7.14 -33.42
C SER A 119 10.63 6.70 -32.13
N LEU A 120 10.33 7.64 -31.22
CA LEU A 120 9.53 7.37 -30.02
C LEU A 120 8.08 7.04 -30.37
N LYS A 121 7.53 7.65 -31.42
CA LYS A 121 6.21 7.30 -31.96
C LYS A 121 6.15 5.86 -32.48
N ALA A 122 7.22 5.39 -33.12
CA ALA A 122 7.34 3.99 -33.54
C ALA A 122 7.46 3.01 -32.36
N LEU A 123 8.02 3.45 -31.22
CA LEU A 123 8.07 2.68 -29.97
C LEU A 123 6.72 2.67 -29.24
N GLN A 124 5.96 3.77 -29.31
CA GLN A 124 4.61 3.90 -28.76
C GLN A 124 3.61 2.95 -29.45
N ASP A 125 3.73 2.75 -30.76
CA ASP A 125 2.91 1.78 -31.50
C ASP A 125 3.28 0.32 -31.19
N ALA A 126 4.49 0.04 -30.69
CA ALA A 126 4.94 -1.29 -30.31
C ALA A 126 4.46 -1.74 -28.90
N ASP A 127 4.05 -0.81 -28.03
CA ASP A 127 3.69 -1.07 -26.62
C ASP A 127 2.19 -1.42 -26.41
N PHE A 128 1.33 -1.08 -27.38
CA PHE A 128 -0.11 -1.37 -27.31
C PHE A 128 -0.44 -2.85 -27.51
N THR A 129 0.38 -3.60 -28.23
CA THR A 129 0.17 -5.04 -28.49
C THR A 129 0.38 -5.87 -27.22
N GLY A 130 1.46 -5.61 -26.47
CA GLY A 130 1.72 -6.31 -25.20
C GLY A 130 0.68 -6.02 -24.11
N THR A 131 0.16 -4.78 -24.07
CA THR A 131 -0.89 -4.40 -23.11
C THR A 131 -2.23 -5.08 -23.42
N ALA A 132 -2.61 -5.23 -24.70
CA ALA A 132 -3.83 -5.93 -25.09
C ALA A 132 -3.80 -7.43 -24.70
N ASP A 133 -2.65 -8.09 -24.89
CA ASP A 133 -2.47 -9.49 -24.51
C ASP A 133 -2.46 -9.69 -22.99
N GLN A 134 -1.90 -8.74 -22.23
CA GLN A 134 -1.95 -8.72 -20.77
C GLN A 134 -3.41 -8.63 -20.27
N ILE A 135 -4.23 -7.76 -20.86
CA ILE A 135 -5.66 -7.59 -20.49
C ILE A 135 -6.45 -8.87 -20.79
N LYS A 136 -6.21 -9.49 -21.94
CA LYS A 136 -6.85 -10.77 -22.31
C LYS A 136 -6.46 -11.90 -21.35
N THR A 137 -5.19 -11.96 -20.97
CA THR A 137 -4.68 -12.92 -19.98
C THR A 137 -5.30 -12.70 -18.61
N MET A 138 -5.48 -11.45 -18.19
CA MET A 138 -6.11 -11.10 -16.92
C MET A 138 -7.60 -11.47 -16.89
N GLY A 139 -8.32 -11.28 -17.99
CA GLY A 139 -9.71 -11.75 -18.13
C GLY A 139 -9.83 -13.28 -18.01
N ASN A 140 -8.92 -14.01 -18.67
CA ASN A 140 -8.87 -15.48 -18.58
C ASN A 140 -8.53 -15.97 -17.17
N PHE A 141 -7.63 -15.27 -16.46
CA PHE A 141 -7.28 -15.59 -15.08
C PHE A 141 -8.47 -15.42 -14.13
N TYR A 142 -9.24 -14.33 -14.29
CA TYR A 142 -10.45 -14.11 -13.50
C TYR A 142 -11.50 -15.21 -13.71
N SER A 143 -11.71 -15.65 -14.96
CA SER A 143 -12.61 -16.76 -15.27
C SER A 143 -12.16 -18.06 -14.59
N LYS A 144 -10.86 -18.38 -14.66
CA LYS A 144 -10.30 -19.59 -14.03
C LYS A 144 -10.37 -19.54 -12.51
N LEU A 145 -10.20 -18.36 -11.90
CA LEU A 145 -10.38 -18.20 -10.46
C LEU A 145 -11.82 -18.45 -10.04
N ASN A 146 -12.81 -17.93 -10.78
CA ASN A 146 -14.21 -18.18 -10.47
C ASN A 146 -14.57 -19.67 -10.60
N GLU A 147 -14.05 -20.35 -11.62
CA GLU A 147 -14.24 -21.79 -11.82
C GLU A 147 -13.59 -22.61 -10.69
N ALA A 148 -12.38 -22.25 -10.27
CA ALA A 148 -11.70 -22.87 -9.13
C ALA A 148 -12.45 -22.64 -7.80
N MET A 149 -13.01 -21.44 -7.60
CA MET A 149 -13.81 -21.13 -6.42
C MET A 149 -15.13 -21.92 -6.39
N ALA A 150 -15.78 -22.11 -7.54
CA ALA A 150 -16.96 -22.95 -7.66
C ALA A 150 -16.62 -24.43 -7.33
N SER A 151 -15.54 -24.96 -7.91
CA SER A 151 -15.08 -26.33 -7.62
C SER A 151 -14.68 -26.53 -6.15
N LEU A 152 -14.11 -25.51 -5.50
CA LEU A 152 -13.80 -25.55 -4.07
C LEU A 152 -15.08 -25.56 -3.21
N ALA A 153 -16.10 -24.81 -3.61
CA ALA A 153 -17.40 -24.82 -2.93
C ALA A 153 -18.08 -26.20 -3.05
N ASP A 154 -18.08 -26.78 -4.24
CA ASP A 154 -18.60 -28.14 -4.47
C ASP A 154 -17.83 -29.18 -3.64
N SER A 155 -16.50 -29.08 -3.59
CA SER A 155 -15.66 -29.97 -2.77
C SER A 155 -15.95 -29.84 -1.25
N ALA A 156 -16.31 -28.64 -0.78
CA ALA A 156 -16.70 -28.43 0.61
C ALA A 156 -18.08 -29.04 0.92
N GLU A 157 -19.02 -28.98 -0.03
CA GLU A 157 -20.32 -29.66 0.05
C GLU A 157 -20.13 -31.19 0.12
N ASP A 158 -19.27 -31.74 -0.73
CA ASP A 158 -18.93 -33.17 -0.75
C ASP A 158 -18.28 -33.63 0.57
N ALA A 159 -17.37 -32.83 1.12
CA ALA A 159 -16.74 -33.12 2.42
C ALA A 159 -17.78 -33.16 3.56
N LYS A 160 -18.81 -32.30 3.50
CA LYS A 160 -19.90 -32.29 4.46
C LYS A 160 -20.78 -33.53 4.33
N GLN A 161 -21.13 -33.91 3.10
CA GLN A 161 -21.89 -35.16 2.85
C GLN A 161 -21.11 -36.39 3.30
N TYR A 162 -19.81 -36.45 3.03
CA TYR A 162 -18.94 -37.54 3.50
C TYR A 162 -18.93 -37.65 5.03
N LYS A 163 -18.87 -36.52 5.75
CA LYS A 163 -18.95 -36.49 7.21
C LYS A 163 -20.29 -37.04 7.72
N GLU A 164 -21.40 -36.73 7.05
CA GLU A 164 -22.71 -37.27 7.40
C GLU A 164 -22.80 -38.77 7.15
N GLN A 165 -22.27 -39.26 6.02
CA GLN A 165 -22.18 -40.68 5.72
C GLN A 165 -21.31 -41.42 6.76
N MET A 166 -20.17 -40.86 7.15
CA MET A 166 -19.32 -41.41 8.21
C MET A 166 -20.02 -41.44 9.57
N LYS A 167 -20.79 -40.41 9.91
CA LYS A 167 -21.59 -40.38 11.15
C LYS A 167 -22.65 -41.48 11.14
N SER A 168 -23.34 -41.68 10.02
CA SER A 168 -24.31 -42.75 9.83
C SER A 168 -23.66 -44.13 9.93
N LEU A 169 -22.51 -44.32 9.27
CA LEU A 169 -21.74 -45.56 9.36
C LEU A 169 -21.33 -45.87 10.80
N ASN A 170 -20.82 -44.89 11.55
CA ASN A 170 -20.42 -45.07 12.94
C ASN A 170 -21.64 -45.42 13.83
N HIS A 171 -22.80 -44.82 13.56
CA HIS A 171 -24.05 -45.16 14.24
C HIS A 171 -24.49 -46.60 13.98
N ASN A 172 -24.37 -47.05 12.72
CA ASN A 172 -24.69 -48.43 12.32
C ASN A 172 -23.71 -49.44 12.93
N LEU A 173 -22.41 -49.13 12.95
CA LEU A 173 -21.39 -49.95 13.60
C LEU A 173 -21.59 -50.03 15.11
N GLY A 174 -21.96 -48.91 15.76
CA GLY A 174 -22.32 -48.89 17.18
C GLY A 174 -23.55 -49.74 17.48
N SER A 175 -24.58 -49.65 16.63
CA SER A 175 -25.79 -50.47 16.72
C SER A 175 -25.49 -51.95 16.55
N LEU A 176 -24.66 -52.32 15.57
CA LEU A 176 -24.20 -53.69 15.38
C LEU A 176 -23.43 -54.19 16.59
N ASN A 177 -22.48 -53.41 17.10
CA ASN A 177 -21.70 -53.79 18.28
C ASN A 177 -22.59 -53.99 19.53
N SER A 178 -23.65 -53.19 19.68
CA SER A 178 -24.64 -53.37 20.74
C SER A 178 -25.44 -54.66 20.58
N VAL A 179 -25.89 -54.98 19.36
CA VAL A 179 -26.60 -56.24 19.06
C VAL A 179 -25.70 -57.46 19.30
N TYR A 180 -24.44 -57.40 18.85
CA TYR A 180 -23.45 -58.45 19.12
C TYR A 180 -23.17 -58.61 20.61
N GLY A 181 -23.02 -57.51 21.36
CA GLY A 181 -22.85 -57.56 22.82
C GLY A 181 -24.06 -58.15 23.55
N ASN A 182 -25.27 -57.77 23.13
CA ASN A 182 -26.51 -58.33 23.67
C ASN A 182 -26.65 -59.83 23.36
N MET A 183 -26.26 -60.25 22.15
CA MET A 183 -26.25 -61.67 21.75
C MET A 183 -25.19 -62.47 22.52
N LEU A 184 -24.00 -61.91 22.73
CA LEU A 184 -22.91 -62.57 23.45
C LEU A 184 -23.22 -62.70 24.95
N ASN A 185 -23.84 -61.68 25.55
CA ASN A 185 -24.37 -61.76 26.91
C ASN A 185 -25.53 -62.76 27.03
N ALA A 186 -26.33 -62.96 25.98
CA ALA A 186 -27.37 -63.98 25.95
C ALA A 186 -26.82 -65.40 25.73
N MET A 187 -25.59 -65.55 25.21
CA MET A 187 -24.93 -66.83 24.97
C MET A 187 -23.98 -67.27 26.10
N ASN A 188 -23.63 -66.38 27.03
CA ASN A 188 -22.93 -66.70 28.29
C ASN A 188 -23.86 -66.39 29.48
N PRO A 189 -24.69 -67.34 29.94
CA PRO A 189 -25.52 -67.18 31.13
C PRO A 189 -24.71 -67.13 32.43
#